data_AF-A0A812G333-F1
#
_entry.id   AF-A0A812G333-F1
#
_cell.length_a   1.000
_cell.length_b   1.000
_cell.length_c   1.000
_cell.angle_alpha   90.00
_cell.angle_beta   90.00
_cell.angle_gamma   90.00
#
_symmetry.space_group_name_H-M   'P 1'
#
loop_
_entity.id
_entity.type
_entity.pdbx_description
1 polymer ?
#
loop_
_entity_poly.entity_id
_entity_poly.type
_entity_poly.pdbx_seq_one_letter_code
_entity_poly.pdbx_strand_id
1 'polypeptide(L)'
;AVCCRARALQEFWKRLDRSWLGDLQPERPTADVVSTESRPVHSGHFVPVLPEALPGPEVVAVSENMAAELGIAATETETSEFLETFSGNWPPDTEAMAWATPYGASVNGSFSADSPFGLWGYGDGRAMSIGHFHGTHHSWELQLKGAGRTPFSRNFDGRAVLRSSVREFLASEAMHSLGGGFGKSDSVSDDNYRLCIQSWYIP
;
A
#
# COMPACT_ATOMS: atom_id res chain seq x y z
N ALA A 1 3.71 -29.59 -20.36
CA ALA A 1 4.43 -28.36 -20.72
C ALA A 1 3.74 -27.20 -20.00
N VAL A 2 4.30 -26.74 -18.88
CA VAL A 2 3.82 -25.51 -18.23
C VAL A 2 4.26 -24.38 -19.15
N CYS A 3 3.32 -23.84 -19.91
CA CYS A 3 3.57 -22.65 -20.71
C CYS A 3 3.91 -21.52 -19.73
N CYS A 4 5.18 -21.12 -19.66
CA CYS A 4 5.59 -19.89 -19.00
C CYS A 4 4.86 -18.74 -19.73
N ARG A 5 3.66 -18.37 -19.27
CA ARG A 5 3.09 -17.08 -19.65
C ARG A 5 4.05 -16.04 -19.13
N ALA A 6 4.62 -15.24 -20.02
CA ALA A 6 5.29 -14.02 -19.61
C ALA A 6 4.29 -13.22 -18.78
N ARG A 7 4.68 -12.88 -17.55
CA ARG A 7 3.86 -12.03 -16.67
C ARG A 7 3.81 -10.64 -17.27
N ALA A 8 2.61 -10.07 -17.37
CA ALA A 8 2.42 -8.71 -17.82
C ALA A 8 3.17 -7.74 -16.90
N LEU A 9 3.21 -7.98 -15.59
CA LEU A 9 3.89 -7.09 -14.64
C LEU A 9 5.34 -7.49 -14.32
N GLN A 10 6.00 -8.24 -15.19
CA GLN A 10 7.35 -8.74 -14.91
C GLN A 10 8.37 -7.61 -14.70
N GLU A 11 8.34 -6.55 -15.51
CA GLU A 11 9.27 -5.41 -15.37
C GLU A 11 8.97 -4.58 -14.12
N PHE A 12 7.69 -4.41 -13.78
CA PHE A 12 7.28 -3.80 -12.51
C PHE A 12 7.85 -4.55 -11.31
N TRP A 13 7.71 -5.88 -11.27
CA TRP A 13 8.22 -6.67 -10.13
C TRP A 13 9.74 -6.71 -10.05
N LYS A 14 10.47 -6.59 -11.17
CA LYS A 14 11.94 -6.47 -11.17
C LYS A 14 12.44 -5.18 -10.51
N ARG A 15 11.60 -4.15 -10.40
CA ARG A 15 11.93 -2.87 -9.78
C ARG A 15 11.78 -2.87 -8.26
N LEU A 16 11.26 -3.95 -7.68
CA LEU A 16 11.05 -4.08 -6.24
C LEU A 16 12.38 -4.06 -5.48
N ASP A 17 12.53 -3.07 -4.61
CA ASP A 17 13.65 -2.88 -3.70
C ASP A 17 13.31 -3.37 -2.29
N ARG A 18 14.19 -4.21 -1.76
CA ARG A 18 14.12 -4.77 -0.40
C ARG A 18 15.38 -4.52 0.42
N SER A 19 16.33 -3.75 -0.09
CA SER A 19 17.60 -3.47 0.58
C SER A 19 17.38 -2.91 1.99
N TRP A 20 16.39 -2.05 2.15
CA TRP A 20 15.96 -1.45 3.42
C TRP A 20 15.47 -2.45 4.48
N LEU A 21 14.98 -3.64 4.09
CA LEU A 21 14.47 -4.62 5.05
C LEU A 21 15.56 -5.15 6.00
N GLY A 22 16.82 -5.14 5.56
CA GLY A 22 17.95 -5.54 6.41
C GLY A 22 18.19 -4.59 7.59
N ASP A 23 17.78 -3.33 7.45
CA ASP A 23 18.00 -2.28 8.45
C ASP A 23 16.81 -2.11 9.40
N LEU A 24 15.67 -2.74 9.09
CA LEU A 24 14.47 -2.66 9.91
C LEU A 24 14.21 -3.93 10.70
N GLN A 25 13.60 -3.76 11.88
CA GLN A 25 13.15 -4.87 12.69
C GLN A 25 11.64 -5.03 12.51
N PRO A 26 11.15 -6.16 11.96
CA PRO A 26 9.73 -6.46 12.01
C PRO A 26 9.29 -6.57 13.48
N GLU A 27 8.01 -6.34 13.73
CA GLU A 27 7.39 -6.82 14.95
C GLU A 27 7.68 -8.33 15.07
N ARG A 28 8.13 -8.76 16.24
CA ARG A 28 8.22 -10.18 16.56
C ARG A 28 6.84 -10.64 17.03
N PRO A 29 6.12 -11.45 16.24
CA PRO A 29 4.84 -11.96 16.69
C PRO A 29 5.05 -12.82 17.94
N THR A 30 4.12 -12.76 18.90
CA THR A 30 4.06 -13.74 20.00
C THR A 30 3.57 -15.12 19.53
N ALA A 31 3.03 -15.21 18.32
CA ALA A 31 2.67 -16.45 17.61
C ALA A 31 2.80 -16.21 16.09
N ASP A 32 3.19 -17.23 15.31
CA ASP A 32 3.49 -17.20 13.85
C ASP A 32 2.32 -16.82 12.91
N VAL A 33 1.46 -15.89 13.32
CA VAL A 33 0.21 -15.54 12.64
C VAL A 33 0.42 -14.24 11.88
N VAL A 34 0.38 -14.31 10.56
CA VAL A 34 0.12 -13.13 9.73
C VAL A 34 -1.23 -12.56 10.15
N SER A 35 -1.21 -11.43 10.85
CA SER A 35 -2.36 -10.97 11.64
C SER A 35 -3.30 -10.10 10.80
N THR A 36 -4.43 -10.67 10.38
CA THR A 36 -5.59 -9.92 9.86
C THR A 36 -6.52 -9.44 10.99
N GLU A 37 -6.25 -9.83 12.23
CA GLU A 37 -7.02 -9.41 13.40
C GLU A 37 -6.43 -8.13 14.01
N SER A 38 -7.32 -7.26 14.50
CA SER A 38 -6.89 -6.10 15.28
C SER A 38 -6.43 -6.56 16.67
N ARG A 39 -5.24 -6.12 17.08
CA ARG A 39 -4.59 -6.50 18.34
C ARG A 39 -3.58 -5.44 18.76
N PRO A 40 -3.13 -5.44 20.04
CA PRO A 40 -2.00 -4.59 20.43
C PRO A 40 -0.71 -5.00 19.70
N VAL A 41 0.09 -3.99 19.35
CA VAL A 41 1.44 -4.11 18.78
C VAL A 41 2.36 -3.31 19.71
N HIS A 42 3.43 -3.95 20.21
CA HIS A 42 4.27 -3.37 21.26
C HIS A 42 5.68 -2.97 20.79
N SER A 43 6.11 -3.44 19.63
CA SER A 43 7.45 -3.21 19.11
C SER A 43 7.51 -3.44 17.60
N GLY A 44 8.68 -3.14 17.01
CA GLY A 44 8.94 -3.29 15.58
C GLY A 44 8.72 -2.00 14.79
N HIS A 45 9.47 -1.86 13.70
CA HIS A 45 9.31 -0.76 12.74
C HIS A 45 8.14 -1.00 11.79
N PHE A 46 7.75 -2.25 11.57
CA PHE A 46 6.62 -2.62 10.72
C PHE A 46 6.02 -3.95 11.19
N VAL A 47 4.77 -4.21 10.80
CA VAL A 47 4.11 -5.49 11.03
C VAL A 47 3.83 -6.17 9.69
N PRO A 48 4.37 -7.37 9.44
CA PRO A 48 3.99 -8.14 8.25
C PRO A 48 2.49 -8.45 8.27
N VAL A 49 1.81 -8.16 7.16
CA VAL A 49 0.38 -8.42 6.96
C VAL A 49 0.16 -9.08 5.60
N LEU A 50 -1.03 -9.63 5.36
CA LEU A 50 -1.44 -10.11 4.04
C LEU A 50 -2.60 -9.25 3.52
N PRO A 51 -2.56 -8.80 2.25
CA PRO A 51 -3.70 -8.19 1.63
C PRO A 51 -4.89 -9.15 1.55
N GLU A 52 -6.09 -8.62 1.72
CA GLU A 52 -7.34 -9.32 1.50
C GLU A 52 -7.90 -8.89 0.14
N ALA A 53 -7.96 -9.84 -0.80
CA ALA A 53 -8.44 -9.57 -2.16
C ALA A 53 -9.85 -8.95 -2.15
N LEU A 54 -10.10 -8.04 -3.11
CA LEU A 54 -11.45 -7.54 -3.36
C LEU A 54 -12.25 -8.52 -4.23
N PRO A 55 -13.53 -8.78 -3.92
CA PRO A 55 -14.38 -9.55 -4.81
C PRO A 55 -14.75 -8.73 -6.05
N GLY A 56 -14.68 -9.36 -7.24
CA GLY A 56 -15.10 -8.74 -8.51
C GLY A 56 -14.50 -7.34 -8.76
N PRO A 57 -13.16 -7.16 -8.66
CA PRO A 57 -12.56 -5.84 -8.79
C PRO A 57 -12.70 -5.31 -10.22
N GLU A 58 -12.80 -3.99 -10.37
CA GLU A 58 -12.77 -3.30 -11.66
C GLU A 58 -11.82 -2.10 -11.60
N VAL A 59 -11.16 -1.79 -12.71
CA VAL A 59 -10.32 -0.59 -12.82
C VAL A 59 -11.21 0.63 -13.05
N VAL A 60 -11.18 1.58 -12.11
CA VAL A 60 -11.94 2.83 -12.24
C VAL A 60 -11.14 3.91 -12.97
N ALA A 61 -9.86 4.04 -12.63
CA ALA A 61 -8.94 4.99 -13.22
C ALA A 61 -7.49 4.56 -12.97
N VAL A 62 -6.59 4.98 -13.86
CA VAL A 62 -5.14 4.78 -13.74
C VAL A 62 -4.45 6.10 -14.10
N SER A 63 -3.44 6.48 -13.32
CA SER A 63 -2.54 7.55 -13.73
C SER A 63 -1.50 7.00 -14.69
N GLU A 64 -1.56 7.39 -15.96
CA GLU A 64 -0.60 6.98 -17.00
C GLU A 64 0.84 7.41 -16.65
N ASN A 65 1.02 8.61 -16.10
CA ASN A 65 2.34 9.13 -15.71
C ASN A 65 2.98 8.25 -14.63
N MET A 66 2.25 7.98 -13.54
CA MET A 66 2.71 7.10 -12.47
C MET A 66 2.92 5.65 -12.93
N ALA A 67 2.06 5.12 -13.81
CA ALA A 67 2.24 3.79 -14.38
C ALA A 67 3.57 3.73 -15.16
N ALA A 68 3.82 4.70 -16.04
CA ALA A 68 5.06 4.80 -16.80
C ALA A 68 6.29 4.98 -15.88
N GLU A 69 6.18 5.80 -14.84
CA GLU A 69 7.24 6.00 -13.84
C GLU A 69 7.64 4.69 -13.17
N LEU A 70 6.67 3.83 -12.86
CA LEU A 70 6.88 2.50 -12.26
C LEU A 70 7.21 1.41 -13.29
N GLY A 71 7.36 1.77 -14.56
CA GLY A 71 7.67 0.83 -15.65
C GLY A 71 6.51 -0.10 -16.00
N ILE A 72 5.27 0.31 -15.74
CA ILE A 72 4.05 -0.38 -16.15
C ILE A 72 3.62 0.20 -17.50
N ALA A 73 3.60 -0.61 -18.54
CA ALA A 73 3.15 -0.20 -19.86
C ALA A 73 1.63 0.01 -19.89
N ALA A 74 1.15 0.94 -20.73
CA ALA A 74 -0.29 1.20 -20.87
C ALA A 74 -1.11 -0.07 -21.16
N THR A 75 -0.60 -0.96 -22.00
CA THR A 75 -1.23 -2.26 -22.30
C THR A 75 -1.29 -3.20 -21.11
N GLU A 76 -0.38 -3.08 -20.15
CA GLU A 76 -0.36 -3.91 -18.93
C GLU A 76 -1.47 -3.48 -17.96
N THR A 77 -1.86 -2.21 -17.97
CA THR A 77 -2.93 -1.66 -17.10
C THR A 77 -4.31 -2.26 -17.37
N GLU A 78 -4.51 -2.86 -18.55
CA GLU A 78 -5.76 -3.50 -18.96
C GLU A 78 -5.77 -5.01 -18.66
N THR A 79 -4.66 -5.55 -18.15
CA THR A 79 -4.54 -7.00 -17.91
C THR A 79 -5.19 -7.42 -16.60
N SER A 80 -5.62 -8.69 -16.55
CA SER A 80 -6.12 -9.28 -15.31
C SER A 80 -5.05 -9.30 -14.22
N GLU A 81 -3.78 -9.48 -14.57
CA GLU A 81 -2.67 -9.49 -13.62
C GLU A 81 -2.47 -8.13 -12.94
N PHE A 82 -2.62 -7.03 -13.68
CA PHE A 82 -2.62 -5.69 -13.09
C PHE A 82 -3.76 -5.52 -12.10
N LEU A 83 -4.97 -5.85 -12.52
CA LEU A 83 -6.16 -5.77 -11.67
C LEU A 83 -5.99 -6.60 -10.38
N GLU A 84 -5.56 -7.85 -10.50
CA GLU A 84 -5.32 -8.76 -9.38
C GLU A 84 -4.23 -8.22 -8.43
N THR A 85 -3.12 -7.73 -8.97
CA THR A 85 -2.00 -7.19 -8.18
C THR A 85 -2.44 -6.02 -7.32
N PHE A 86 -3.15 -5.06 -7.91
CA PHE A 86 -3.57 -3.84 -7.21
C PHE A 86 -4.93 -3.97 -6.51
N SER A 87 -5.56 -5.15 -6.57
CA SER A 87 -6.71 -5.52 -5.75
C SER A 87 -6.36 -6.44 -4.57
N GLY A 88 -5.06 -6.64 -4.31
CA GLY A 88 -4.58 -7.50 -3.21
C GLY A 88 -4.67 -8.99 -3.49
N ASN A 89 -4.93 -9.42 -4.73
CA ASN A 89 -4.87 -10.82 -5.14
C ASN A 89 -3.49 -11.14 -5.74
N TRP A 90 -2.48 -11.29 -4.88
CA TRP A 90 -1.11 -11.41 -5.36
C TRP A 90 -0.78 -12.81 -5.87
N PRO A 91 0.09 -12.92 -6.90
CA PRO A 91 0.63 -14.20 -7.32
C PRO A 91 1.35 -14.91 -6.14
N PRO A 92 1.16 -16.23 -5.94
CA PRO A 92 1.75 -16.96 -4.81
C PRO A 92 3.29 -16.97 -4.75
N ASP A 93 3.92 -16.76 -5.89
CA ASP A 93 5.37 -16.67 -6.09
C ASP A 93 5.86 -15.23 -6.17
N THR A 94 5.01 -14.23 -5.85
CA THR A 94 5.51 -12.89 -5.62
C THR A 94 6.44 -12.92 -4.42
N GLU A 95 7.57 -12.26 -4.55
CA GLU A 95 8.46 -12.04 -3.44
C GLU A 95 8.10 -10.74 -2.68
N ALA A 96 7.04 -10.04 -3.10
CA ALA A 96 6.52 -8.88 -2.41
C ALA A 96 6.05 -9.23 -0.99
N MET A 97 6.30 -8.31 -0.07
CA MET A 97 5.81 -8.39 1.31
C MET A 97 4.90 -7.20 1.55
N ALA A 98 3.72 -7.46 2.11
CA ALA A 98 2.89 -6.39 2.62
C ALA A 98 3.21 -6.11 4.09
N TRP A 99 3.22 -4.84 4.48
CA TRP A 99 3.36 -4.43 5.87
C TRP A 99 2.45 -3.27 6.24
N ALA A 100 2.20 -3.15 7.53
CA ALA A 100 1.54 -2.01 8.14
C ALA A 100 2.51 -1.35 9.14
N THR A 101 2.58 -0.02 9.11
CA THR A 101 3.54 0.73 9.93
C THR A 101 2.86 1.27 11.20
N PRO A 102 3.40 1.01 12.41
CA PRO A 102 2.95 1.67 13.63
C PRO A 102 3.41 3.13 13.65
N TYR A 103 2.57 4.03 14.16
CA TYR A 103 2.96 5.43 14.39
C TYR A 103 2.17 6.08 15.54
N GLY A 104 2.71 7.13 16.13
CA GLY A 104 1.99 7.96 17.08
C GLY A 104 1.33 9.15 16.37
N ALA A 105 0.11 9.52 16.76
CA ALA A 105 -0.54 10.72 16.26
C ALA A 105 -1.18 11.51 17.40
N SER A 106 -0.95 12.82 17.41
CA SER A 106 -1.78 13.75 18.17
C SER A 106 -2.97 14.15 17.30
N VAL A 107 -4.16 13.74 17.71
CA VAL A 107 -5.41 14.05 17.01
C VAL A 107 -6.11 15.15 17.80
N ASN A 108 -6.33 16.30 17.16
CA ASN A 108 -6.93 17.48 17.80
C ASN A 108 -6.19 17.95 19.07
N GLY A 109 -4.85 17.85 19.08
CA GLY A 109 -4.02 18.28 20.21
C GLY A 109 -3.94 17.28 21.36
N SER A 110 -4.58 16.12 21.25
CA SER A 110 -4.49 15.04 22.22
C SER A 110 -3.79 13.83 21.62
N PHE A 111 -2.79 13.28 22.31
CA PHE A 111 -2.37 11.90 22.07
C PHE A 111 -3.58 11.05 22.41
N SER A 112 -4.30 10.53 21.42
CA SER A 112 -5.57 9.87 21.70
C SER A 112 -5.32 8.41 22.06
N ALA A 113 -5.83 7.97 23.22
CA ALA A 113 -5.94 6.57 23.60
C ALA A 113 -7.21 5.91 23.01
N ASP A 114 -7.65 6.33 21.83
CA ASP A 114 -8.80 5.75 21.12
C ASP A 114 -8.51 4.35 20.55
N SER A 115 -7.42 3.74 21.02
CA SER A 115 -7.14 2.33 20.80
C SER A 115 -8.07 1.52 21.72
N PRO A 116 -8.80 0.52 21.19
CA PRO A 116 -9.59 -0.39 22.02
C PRO A 116 -8.73 -1.20 23.01
N PHE A 117 -7.40 -1.14 22.88
CA PHE A 117 -6.43 -1.85 23.72
C PHE A 117 -5.78 -0.97 24.80
N GLY A 118 -6.20 0.29 24.96
CA GLY A 118 -5.65 1.19 25.99
C GLY A 118 -4.21 1.65 25.73
N LEU A 119 -3.74 1.56 24.49
CA LEU A 119 -2.41 2.00 24.05
C LEU A 119 -2.49 3.35 23.32
N TRP A 120 -1.43 4.16 23.44
CA TRP A 120 -1.32 5.50 22.83
C TRP A 120 -0.75 5.44 21.40
N GLY A 121 -1.27 4.51 20.59
CA GLY A 121 -0.73 4.16 19.28
C GLY A 121 -1.75 4.21 18.14
N TYR A 122 -1.29 4.70 17.00
CA TYR A 122 -1.91 4.53 15.70
C TYR A 122 -1.03 3.61 14.84
N GLY A 123 -1.47 3.40 13.62
CA GLY A 123 -0.73 2.69 12.61
C GLY A 123 -1.57 2.63 11.36
N ASP A 124 -1.05 2.00 10.32
CA ASP A 124 -1.78 1.84 9.07
C ASP A 124 -2.99 0.91 9.25
N GLY A 125 -4.13 1.47 9.62
CA GLY A 125 -5.34 0.71 9.92
C GLY A 125 -6.16 0.26 8.71
N ARG A 126 -5.87 0.80 7.52
CA ARG A 126 -6.51 0.45 6.24
C ARG A 126 -5.59 0.65 5.04
N ALA A 127 -4.31 0.81 5.30
CA ALA A 127 -3.28 0.93 4.28
C ALA A 127 -2.30 -0.21 4.52
N MET A 128 -1.75 -0.74 3.46
CA MET A 128 -0.67 -1.71 3.52
C MET A 128 0.35 -1.30 2.47
N SER A 129 1.58 -1.14 2.90
CA SER A 129 2.71 -0.96 2.00
C SER A 129 3.09 -2.29 1.39
N ILE A 130 3.46 -2.30 0.12
CA ILE A 130 3.59 -3.52 -0.68
C ILE A 130 4.96 -3.69 -1.32
N GLY A 131 5.80 -2.67 -1.16
CA GLY A 131 7.18 -2.66 -1.61
C GLY A 131 7.67 -1.24 -1.81
N HIS A 132 8.99 -1.09 -1.77
CA HIS A 132 9.64 0.03 -2.40
C HIS A 132 9.97 -0.35 -3.83
N PHE A 133 9.80 0.55 -4.78
CA PHE A 133 10.02 0.29 -6.20
C PHE A 133 10.90 1.40 -6.78
N HIS A 134 11.93 1.01 -7.52
CA HIS A 134 12.71 1.95 -8.30
C HIS A 134 11.90 2.41 -9.51
N GLY A 135 11.45 3.65 -9.49
CA GLY A 135 10.87 4.33 -10.64
C GLY A 135 11.95 4.77 -11.62
N THR A 136 11.52 5.45 -12.68
CA THR A 136 12.42 5.98 -13.71
C THR A 136 13.22 7.18 -13.19
N HIS A 137 12.61 7.98 -12.31
CA HIS A 137 13.22 9.19 -11.76
C HIS A 137 13.43 9.11 -10.25
N HIS A 138 12.54 8.44 -9.52
CA HIS A 138 12.58 8.36 -8.06
C HIS A 138 12.31 6.95 -7.56
N SER A 139 12.63 6.67 -6.31
CA SER A 139 12.14 5.46 -5.62
C SER A 139 10.80 5.73 -4.95
N TRP A 140 9.94 4.72 -4.91
CA TRP A 140 8.54 4.84 -4.55
C TRP A 140 8.14 3.81 -3.51
N GLU A 141 7.60 4.22 -2.37
CA GLU A 141 6.81 3.32 -1.53
C GLU A 141 5.41 3.16 -2.13
N LEU A 142 5.03 1.94 -2.49
CA LEU A 142 3.69 1.64 -2.95
C LEU A 142 2.82 1.17 -1.79
N GLN A 143 1.63 1.72 -1.68
CA GLN A 143 0.64 1.37 -0.66
C GLN A 143 -0.72 1.07 -1.27
N LEU A 144 -1.29 -0.09 -0.92
CA LEU A 144 -2.67 -0.43 -1.20
C LEU A 144 -3.56 0.07 -0.06
N LYS A 145 -4.54 0.90 -0.42
CA LYS A 145 -5.52 1.44 0.53
C LYS A 145 -6.83 0.67 0.40
N GLY A 146 -7.33 0.13 1.50
CA GLY A 146 -8.51 -0.74 1.50
C GLY A 146 -8.20 -2.22 1.30
N ALA A 147 -6.92 -2.61 1.39
CA ALA A 147 -6.45 -3.99 1.19
C ALA A 147 -6.77 -4.94 2.36
N GLY A 148 -7.78 -4.62 3.18
CA GLY A 148 -8.20 -5.45 4.29
C GLY A 148 -7.64 -4.99 5.63
N ARG A 149 -7.87 -5.84 6.64
CA ARG A 149 -7.56 -5.51 8.03
C ARG A 149 -6.08 -5.67 8.35
N THR A 150 -5.61 -4.81 9.23
CA THR A 150 -4.30 -4.84 9.86
C THR A 150 -4.49 -4.88 11.39
N PRO A 151 -3.43 -5.13 12.18
CA PRO A 151 -3.49 -4.99 13.63
C PRO A 151 -4.02 -3.62 14.09
N PHE A 152 -3.78 -2.57 13.28
CA PHE A 152 -4.16 -1.19 13.54
C PHE A 152 -5.56 -0.82 13.06
N SER A 153 -6.34 -1.74 12.45
CA SER A 153 -7.70 -1.46 11.97
C SER A 153 -8.69 -1.12 13.08
N ARG A 154 -8.36 -1.43 14.35
CA ARG A 154 -9.25 -1.24 15.51
C ARG A 154 -10.58 -1.96 15.25
N ASN A 155 -11.68 -1.22 15.34
CA ASN A 155 -13.04 -1.73 15.15
C ASN A 155 -13.54 -1.59 13.69
N PHE A 156 -12.66 -1.25 12.74
CA PHE A 156 -13.00 -1.09 11.33
C PHE A 156 -12.61 -2.31 10.50
N ASP A 157 -13.18 -2.39 9.31
CA ASP A 157 -13.03 -3.49 8.34
C ASP A 157 -11.76 -3.40 7.47
N GLY A 158 -10.98 -2.32 7.60
CA GLY A 158 -9.77 -2.11 6.81
C GLY A 158 -10.02 -1.82 5.32
N ARG A 159 -11.28 -1.56 4.92
CA ARG A 159 -11.66 -1.27 3.52
C ARG A 159 -11.74 0.25 3.26
N ALA A 160 -11.64 0.62 1.98
CA ALA A 160 -11.72 2.01 1.52
C ALA A 160 -12.94 2.19 0.61
N VAL A 161 -13.68 3.30 0.78
CA VAL A 161 -14.91 3.58 0.00
C VAL A 161 -14.65 4.29 -1.33
N LEU A 162 -15.43 4.00 -2.40
CA LEU A 162 -15.14 4.46 -3.78
C LEU A 162 -15.03 5.96 -3.83
N ARG A 163 -16.02 6.62 -3.20
CA ARG A 163 -16.10 8.06 -3.11
C ARG A 163 -14.85 8.69 -2.50
N SER A 164 -14.24 8.06 -1.48
CA SER A 164 -13.02 8.59 -0.86
C SER A 164 -11.82 8.33 -1.75
N SER A 165 -11.75 7.13 -2.31
CA SER A 165 -10.69 6.69 -3.20
C SER A 165 -10.57 7.54 -4.47
N VAL A 166 -11.69 7.76 -5.17
CA VAL A 166 -11.76 8.61 -6.37
C VAL A 166 -11.35 10.04 -6.04
N ARG A 167 -11.83 10.58 -4.91
CA ARG A 167 -11.52 11.96 -4.52
C ARG A 167 -10.05 12.15 -4.17
N GLU A 168 -9.43 11.15 -3.54
CA GLU A 168 -8.00 11.14 -3.24
C GLU A 168 -7.16 11.01 -4.50
N PHE A 169 -7.52 10.11 -5.42
CA PHE A 169 -6.85 9.99 -6.72
C PHE A 169 -6.87 11.31 -7.50
N LEU A 170 -8.06 11.89 -7.71
CA LEU A 170 -8.21 13.13 -8.47
C LEU A 170 -7.47 14.30 -7.81
N ALA A 171 -7.51 14.39 -6.48
CA ALA A 171 -6.79 15.44 -5.76
C ALA A 171 -5.26 15.31 -5.93
N SER A 172 -4.73 14.09 -5.79
CA SER A 172 -3.30 13.81 -5.97
C SER A 172 -2.81 14.16 -7.38
N GLU A 173 -3.54 13.72 -8.42
CA GLU A 173 -3.20 14.02 -9.81
C GLU A 173 -3.28 15.52 -10.13
N ALA A 174 -4.31 16.19 -9.63
CA ALA A 174 -4.46 17.64 -9.81
C ALA A 174 -3.31 18.40 -9.13
N MET A 175 -2.95 18.05 -7.90
CA MET A 175 -1.84 18.69 -7.19
C MET A 175 -0.49 18.48 -7.89
N HIS A 176 -0.21 17.24 -8.31
CA HIS A 176 0.98 16.94 -9.11
C HIS A 176 1.05 17.81 -10.38
N SER A 177 -0.06 17.91 -11.12
CA SER A 177 -0.17 18.70 -12.35
C SER A 177 -0.02 20.21 -12.13
N LEU A 178 -0.42 20.71 -10.96
CA LEU A 178 -0.26 22.12 -10.58
C LEU A 178 1.17 22.47 -10.12
N GLY A 179 2.08 21.50 -10.09
CA GLY A 179 3.46 21.68 -9.60
C GLY A 179 3.56 21.84 -8.08
N GLY A 180 2.42 21.82 -7.38
CA GLY A 180 2.32 21.72 -5.93
C GLY A 180 2.53 20.27 -5.52
N GLY A 181 3.79 19.84 -5.47
CA GLY A 181 4.12 18.56 -4.86
C GLY A 181 3.62 18.52 -3.41
N PHE A 182 3.03 17.41 -2.99
CA PHE A 182 3.13 17.07 -1.58
C PHE A 182 4.63 16.94 -1.26
N GLY A 183 5.19 17.87 -0.50
CA GLY A 183 6.58 17.77 -0.01
C GLY A 183 7.69 18.30 -0.91
N LYS A 184 7.55 19.47 -1.56
CA LYS A 184 8.74 20.25 -1.93
C LYS A 184 9.20 21.09 -0.74
N SER A 185 10.07 20.52 0.09
CA SER A 185 10.97 21.30 0.95
C SER A 185 12.41 20.93 0.61
N ASP A 186 13.18 21.92 0.16
CA ASP A 186 14.61 21.85 -0.11
C ASP A 186 15.39 21.51 1.17
N SER A 187 15.46 20.24 1.54
CA SER A 187 16.44 19.67 2.47
C SER A 187 16.30 18.15 2.52
N VAL A 188 17.25 17.44 1.91
CA VAL A 188 17.73 16.09 2.28
C VAL A 188 16.69 15.16 2.92
N SER A 189 15.92 14.46 2.09
CA SER A 189 15.56 13.02 2.19
C SER A 189 14.40 12.77 1.23
N ASP A 190 14.59 11.76 0.37
CA ASP A 190 13.57 11.18 -0.51
C ASP A 190 12.30 10.84 0.27
N ASP A 191 11.11 11.21 -0.22
CA ASP A 191 9.84 10.64 0.29
C ASP A 191 8.66 10.79 -0.69
N ASN A 192 8.28 9.64 -1.26
CA ASN A 192 6.93 9.07 -1.44
C ASN A 192 5.83 9.82 -2.22
N TYR A 193 5.39 9.22 -3.34
CA TYR A 193 4.03 9.37 -3.85
C TYR A 193 3.41 7.98 -4.06
N ARG A 194 2.11 7.87 -3.74
CA ARG A 194 1.35 6.62 -3.73
C ARG A 194 0.68 6.40 -5.09
N LEU A 195 0.90 5.24 -5.71
CA LEU A 195 0.08 4.76 -6.83
C LEU A 195 -1.35 4.50 -6.35
N CYS A 196 -2.33 5.19 -6.92
CA CYS A 196 -3.75 4.91 -6.66
C CYS A 196 -4.31 4.12 -7.85
N ILE A 197 -4.21 2.79 -7.78
CA ILE A 197 -5.03 1.91 -8.61
C ILE A 197 -6.14 1.45 -7.68
N GLN A 198 -7.37 1.84 -8.00
CA GLN A 198 -8.52 1.57 -7.15
C GLN A 198 -9.36 0.51 -7.84
N SER A 199 -9.27 -0.69 -7.30
CA SER A 199 -10.24 -1.75 -7.48
C SER A 199 -11.35 -1.59 -6.44
N TRP A 200 -12.59 -1.91 -6.81
CA TRP A 200 -13.75 -1.68 -5.96
C TRP A 200 -14.71 -2.87 -5.93
N TYR A 201 -15.52 -2.96 -4.87
CA TYR A 201 -16.57 -3.94 -4.70
C TYR A 201 -17.83 -3.27 -4.14
N ILE A 202 -19.00 -3.66 -4.65
CA ILE A 202 -20.31 -3.29 -4.11
C ILE A 202 -20.84 -4.51 -3.36
N PRO A 203 -21.13 -4.42 -2.04
CA PRO A 203 -21.70 -5.49 -1.24
C PRO A 203 -22.88 -6.21 -1.87
#